data_AF-A0A1G3KRQ4-F1
#
_entry.id   AF-A0A1G3KRQ4-F1
#
_cell.length_a   1.000
_cell.length_b   1.000
_cell.length_c   1.000
_cell.angle_alpha   90.00
_cell.angle_beta   90.00
_cell.angle_gamma   90.00
#
_symmetry.space_group_name_H-M   'P 1'
#
loop_
_entity.id
_entity.type
_entity.pdbx_description
1 polymer ?
#
loop_
_entity_poly.entity_id
_entity_poly.type
_entity_poly.pdbx_seq_one_letter_code
_entity_poly.pdbx_strand_id
1 'polypeptide(L)'
;MKNIRKDLLIICLIMLLIDIGIIFVYTNLTGNKEIIQQIVRFILTLILIIFVIRDAKWAKWILSILSILAGILGLVFSIMFISKGNIAGIILLLMGIYYTFAGIYIIATRNKNKIEI
;
A
#
# COMPACT_ATOMS: atom_id res chain seq x y z
N MET A 1 -19.76 -19.04 -5.33
CA MET A 1 -18.70 -18.24 -4.67
C MET A 1 -17.75 -17.73 -5.74
N LYS A 2 -17.57 -16.40 -5.86
CA LYS A 2 -16.67 -15.79 -6.86
C LYS A 2 -15.25 -16.24 -6.55
N ASN A 3 -14.51 -16.78 -7.54
CA ASN A 3 -13.15 -17.26 -7.34
C ASN A 3 -12.25 -16.08 -6.93
N ILE A 4 -11.91 -15.99 -5.64
CA ILE A 4 -11.02 -14.93 -5.16
C ILE A 4 -9.62 -15.25 -5.65
N ARG A 5 -9.01 -14.27 -6.32
CA ARG A 5 -7.64 -14.33 -6.80
C ARG A 5 -6.66 -14.36 -5.63
N LYS A 6 -6.09 -15.53 -5.36
CA LYS A 6 -5.16 -15.78 -4.25
C LYS A 6 -3.97 -14.82 -4.26
N ASP A 7 -3.46 -14.51 -5.44
CA ASP A 7 -2.40 -13.55 -5.71
C ASP A 7 -2.75 -12.11 -5.26
N LEU A 8 -3.96 -11.64 -5.56
CA LEU A 8 -4.44 -10.32 -5.13
C LEU A 8 -4.57 -10.25 -3.60
N LEU A 9 -5.05 -11.35 -3.00
CA LEU A 9 -5.18 -11.49 -1.56
C LEU A 9 -3.82 -11.39 -0.86
N ILE A 10 -2.80 -12.10 -1.36
CA ILE A 10 -1.43 -12.07 -0.82
C ILE A 10 -0.87 -10.65 -0.90
N ILE A 11 -1.04 -9.96 -2.03
CA ILE A 11 -0.54 -8.60 -2.20
C ILE A 11 -1.18 -7.64 -1.20
N CYS A 12 -2.50 -7.71 -1.04
CA CYS A 12 -3.23 -6.89 -0.08
C CYS A 12 -2.83 -7.20 1.38
N LEU A 13 -2.58 -8.47 1.70
CA LEU A 13 -2.17 -8.88 3.04
C LEU A 13 -0.77 -8.34 3.39
N ILE A 14 0.18 -8.44 2.46
CA ILE A 14 1.51 -7.86 2.63
C ILE A 14 1.43 -6.33 2.73
N MET A 15 0.56 -5.66 1.96
CA MET A 15 0.33 -4.21 2.11
C MET A 15 -0.10 -3.84 3.53
N LEU A 16 -1.04 -4.59 4.12
CA LEU A 16 -1.49 -4.34 5.49
C LEU A 16 -0.38 -4.54 6.52
N LEU A 17 0.47 -5.57 6.35
CA LEU A 17 1.63 -5.78 7.22
C LEU A 17 2.61 -4.61 7.14
N ILE A 18 2.84 -4.10 5.93
CA ILE A 18 3.72 -2.96 5.72
C ILE A 18 3.12 -1.68 6.30
N ASP A 19 1.81 -1.45 6.15
CA ASP A 19 1.12 -0.31 6.76
C ASP A 19 1.31 -0.29 8.28
N ILE A 20 1.23 -1.44 8.95
CA ILE A 20 1.51 -1.55 10.40
C ILE A 20 2.95 -1.10 10.71
N GLY A 21 3.91 -1.50 9.86
CA GLY A 21 5.29 -1.03 9.94
C GLY A 21 5.41 0.50 9.79
N ILE A 22 4.63 1.13 8.91
CA ILE A 22 4.59 2.60 8.77
C ILE A 22 4.15 3.23 10.07
N ILE A 23 3.04 2.76 10.64
CA ILE A 23 2.49 3.33 11.86
C ILE A 23 3.57 3.29 12.95
N PHE A 24 4.25 2.16 13.10
CA PHE A 24 5.34 2.03 14.07
C PHE A 24 6.49 3.02 13.80
N VAL A 25 7.05 3.05 12.59
CA VAL A 25 8.17 3.94 12.25
C VAL A 25 7.78 5.40 12.42
N TYR A 26 6.59 5.77 11.93
CA TYR A 26 6.11 7.15 11.92
C TYR A 26 5.80 7.63 13.34
N THR A 27 5.16 6.81 14.18
CA THR A 27 4.93 7.13 15.61
C THR A 27 6.25 7.31 16.36
N ASN A 28 7.30 6.54 16.04
CA ASN A 28 8.62 6.74 16.64
C ASN A 28 9.31 8.03 16.17
N LEU A 29 9.06 8.48 14.94
CA LEU A 29 9.71 9.68 14.37
C LEU A 29 8.99 10.99 14.74
N THR A 30 7.66 11.04 14.66
CA THR A 30 6.86 12.26 14.90
C THR A 30 6.21 12.31 16.29
N GLY A 31 6.33 11.22 17.06
CA GLY A 31 5.62 11.03 18.32
C GLY A 31 4.12 10.75 18.13
N ASN A 32 3.36 10.84 19.23
CA ASN A 32 1.93 10.49 19.27
C ASN A 32 0.99 11.48 18.56
N LYS A 33 1.49 12.61 18.05
CA LYS A 33 0.66 13.69 17.50
C LYS A 33 -0.18 13.25 16.29
N GLU A 34 0.32 12.30 15.50
CA GLU A 34 -0.35 11.85 14.28
C GLU A 34 -0.91 10.42 14.36
N ILE A 35 -0.90 9.78 15.54
CA ILE A 35 -1.30 8.38 15.66
C ILE A 35 -2.77 8.15 15.25
N ILE A 36 -3.66 9.10 15.57
CA ILE A 36 -5.07 9.05 15.20
C ILE A 36 -5.22 9.08 13.67
N GLN A 37 -4.48 9.94 12.98
CA GLN A 37 -4.50 10.03 11.52
C GLN A 37 -4.00 8.74 10.87
N GLN A 38 -2.95 8.14 11.44
CA GLN A 38 -2.39 6.87 10.96
C GLN A 38 -3.39 5.71 11.14
N ILE A 39 -4.10 5.65 12.27
CA ILE A 39 -5.16 4.66 12.53
C ILE A 39 -6.32 4.83 11.55
N VAL A 40 -6.78 6.07 11.34
CA VAL A 40 -7.86 6.35 10.38
C VAL A 40 -7.46 5.93 8.97
N ARG A 41 -6.22 6.26 8.54
CA ARG A 41 -5.69 5.83 7.26
C ARG A 41 -5.69 4.31 7.12
N PHE A 42 -5.24 3.58 8.15
CA PHE A 42 -5.22 2.12 8.15
C PHE A 42 -6.61 1.51 7.99
N ILE A 43 -7.60 2.02 8.73
CA ILE A 43 -8.99 1.56 8.63
C ILE A 43 -9.54 1.81 7.23
N LEU A 44 -9.28 2.99 6.65
CA LEU A 44 -9.69 3.31 5.28
C LEU A 44 -9.03 2.38 4.25
N THR A 45 -7.73 2.08 4.40
CA THR A 45 -7.03 1.11 3.55
C THR A 45 -7.66 -0.27 3.64
N LEU A 46 -8.00 -0.72 4.85
CA LEU A 46 -8.64 -2.01 5.09
C LEU A 46 -10.00 -2.11 4.41
N ILE A 47 -10.84 -1.08 4.53
CA ILE A 47 -12.14 -0.99 3.85
C ILE A 47 -11.93 -1.03 2.32
N LEU A 48 -10.96 -0.28 1.81
CA LEU A 48 -10.67 -0.22 0.37
C LEU A 48 -10.20 -1.59 -0.16
N ILE A 49 -9.37 -2.30 0.60
CA ILE A 49 -8.93 -3.67 0.28
C ILE A 49 -10.12 -4.63 0.22
N ILE A 50 -11.08 -4.54 1.13
CA ILE A 50 -12.30 -5.37 1.09
C ILE A 50 -13.03 -5.17 -0.24
N PHE A 51 -13.19 -3.92 -0.70
CA PHE A 51 -13.81 -3.63 -1.99
C PHE A 51 -12.98 -4.14 -3.19
N VAL A 52 -11.65 -4.07 -3.10
CA VAL A 52 -10.74 -4.61 -4.12
C VAL A 52 -10.87 -6.14 -4.24
N ILE A 53 -10.94 -6.85 -3.11
CA ILE A 53 -11.15 -8.30 -3.06
C ILE A 53 -12.54 -8.68 -3.60
N ARG A 54 -13.55 -7.84 -3.35
CA ARG A 54 -14.89 -7.95 -3.96
C ARG A 54 -14.92 -7.58 -5.45
N ASP A 55 -13.77 -7.26 -6.04
CA ASP A 55 -13.59 -6.97 -7.47
C ASP A 55 -14.29 -5.67 -7.92
N ALA A 56 -14.44 -4.70 -7.00
CA ALA A 56 -14.95 -3.39 -7.33
C ALA A 56 -13.91 -2.61 -8.17
N LYS A 57 -14.23 -2.35 -9.44
CA LYS A 57 -13.30 -1.70 -10.40
C LYS A 57 -12.85 -0.31 -9.95
N TRP A 58 -13.75 0.46 -9.34
CA TRP A 58 -13.44 1.80 -8.81
C TRP A 58 -12.43 1.71 -7.64
N ALA A 59 -12.60 0.74 -6.74
CA ALA A 59 -11.70 0.56 -5.60
C ALA A 59 -10.30 0.13 -6.04
N LYS A 60 -10.20 -0.72 -7.07
CA LYS A 60 -8.90 -1.10 -7.67
C LYS A 60 -8.16 0.09 -8.26
N TRP A 61 -8.88 1.01 -8.91
CA TRP A 61 -8.30 2.22 -9.47
C TRP A 61 -7.80 3.16 -8.37
N ILE A 62 -8.63 3.42 -7.36
CA ILE A 62 -8.27 4.25 -6.22
C ILE A 62 -7.05 3.66 -5.50
N LEU A 63 -7.12 2.38 -5.08
CA LEU A 63 -6.01 1.74 -4.35
C LEU A 63 -4.72 1.75 -5.17
N SER A 64 -4.79 1.49 -6.47
CA SER A 64 -3.62 1.51 -7.34
C SER A 64 -2.95 2.88 -7.37
N ILE A 65 -3.71 3.96 -7.57
CA ILE A 65 -3.16 5.32 -7.61
C ILE A 65 -2.56 5.72 -6.27
N LEU A 66 -3.29 5.48 -5.18
CA LEU A 66 -2.77 5.76 -3.84
C LEU A 66 -1.48 4.99 -3.57
N SER A 67 -1.40 3.73 -4.01
CA SER A 67 -0.22 2.90 -3.80
C SER A 67 0.97 3.36 -4.62
N ILE A 68 0.76 3.76 -5.88
CA ILE A 68 1.83 4.31 -6.72
C ILE A 68 2.35 5.62 -6.12
N LEU A 69 1.45 6.52 -5.69
CA LEU A 69 1.83 7.78 -5.05
C LEU A 69 2.60 7.55 -3.75
N ALA A 70 2.08 6.67 -2.87
CA ALA A 70 2.76 6.29 -1.64
C ALA A 70 4.14 5.66 -1.92
N GLY A 71 4.24 4.84 -2.97
CA GLY A 71 5.48 4.22 -3.41
C GLY A 71 6.52 5.26 -3.84
N ILE A 72 6.14 6.19 -4.71
CA ILE A 72 7.01 7.28 -5.18
C ILE A 72 7.45 8.17 -4.02
N LEU A 73 6.53 8.57 -3.14
CA LEU A 73 6.88 9.37 -1.96
C LEU A 73 7.83 8.61 -1.03
N GLY A 74 7.59 7.32 -0.81
CA GLY A 74 8.46 6.44 -0.03
C GLY A 74 9.87 6.39 -0.61
N LEU A 75 10.01 6.25 -1.93
CA LEU A 75 11.30 6.29 -2.61
C LEU A 75 12.00 7.66 -2.45
N VAL A 76 11.29 8.77 -2.63
CA VAL A 76 11.87 10.12 -2.47
C VAL A 76 12.35 10.35 -1.03
N PHE A 77 11.51 10.03 -0.04
CA PHE A 77 11.89 10.18 1.36
C PHE A 77 13.01 9.20 1.75
N SER A 78 13.05 7.99 1.17
CA SER A 78 14.12 7.04 1.45
C SER A 78 15.50 7.63 1.18
N ILE A 79 15.68 8.34 0.07
CA ILE A 79 16.94 8.98 -0.30
C ILE A 79 17.34 10.03 0.75
N MET A 80 16.36 10.83 1.23
CA MET A 80 16.58 11.84 2.25
C MET A 80 16.96 11.25 3.62
N PHE A 81 16.43 10.08 3.98
CA PHE A 81 16.76 9.43 5.26
C PHE A 81 18.06 8.63 5.18
N ILE A 82 18.34 7.98 4.04
CA ILE A 82 19.61 7.26 3.80
C ILE A 82 20.78 8.24 3.85
N SER A 83 20.66 9.44 3.26
CA SER A 83 21.73 10.45 3.30
C SER A 83 22.06 10.94 4.71
N LYS A 84 21.13 10.75 5.67
CA LYS A 84 21.32 11.05 7.09
C LYS A 84 21.81 9.84 7.91
N GLY A 85 22.12 8.71 7.26
CA GLY A 85 22.53 7.47 7.94
C GLY A 85 21.42 6.81 8.75
N ASN A 86 20.15 7.14 8.51
CA ASN A 86 19.03 6.63 9.29
C ASN A 86 18.44 5.36 8.65
N ILE A 87 18.31 4.29 9.46
CA ILE A 87 17.76 2.99 9.02
C ILE A 87 16.33 3.08 8.51
N ALA A 88 15.56 4.08 8.94
CA ALA A 88 14.23 4.38 8.42
C ALA A 88 14.23 4.59 6.90
N GLY A 89 15.34 5.06 6.33
CA GLY A 89 15.50 5.21 4.88
C GLY A 89 15.48 3.88 4.14
N ILE A 90 16.14 2.84 4.66
CA ILE A 90 16.12 1.49 4.06
C ILE A 90 14.71 0.90 4.11
N ILE A 91 14.02 1.09 5.25
CA ILE A 91 12.64 0.65 5.44
C ILE A 91 11.74 1.33 4.41
N LEU A 92 11.80 2.67 4.30
CA LEU A 92 11.03 3.44 3.32
C LEU A 92 11.35 3.05 1.87
N LEU A 93 12.60 2.67 1.56
CA LEU A 93 13.00 2.23 0.22
C LEU A 93 12.29 0.92 -0.16
N LEU A 94 12.42 -0.11 0.68
CA LEU A 94 11.80 -1.42 0.44
C LEU A 94 10.28 -1.30 0.29
N MET A 95 9.69 -0.46 1.13
CA MET A 95 8.27 -0.17 1.10
C MET A 95 7.86 0.59 -0.15
N GLY A 96 8.63 1.61 -0.54
CA GLY A 96 8.39 2.38 -1.75
C GLY A 96 8.32 1.46 -2.97
N ILE A 97 9.31 0.59 -3.12
CA ILE A 97 9.36 -0.44 -4.19
C ILE A 97 8.11 -1.31 -4.15
N TYR A 98 7.73 -1.82 -2.98
CA TYR A 98 6.59 -2.71 -2.84
C TYR A 98 5.26 -2.04 -3.19
N TYR A 99 5.00 -0.83 -2.69
CA TYR A 99 3.76 -0.10 -2.97
C TYR A 99 3.65 0.29 -4.45
N THR A 100 4.76 0.68 -5.08
CA THR A 100 4.78 0.92 -6.54
C THR A 100 4.45 -0.37 -7.30
N PHE A 101 5.08 -1.50 -6.94
CA PHE A 101 4.78 -2.79 -7.56
C PHE A 101 3.31 -3.21 -7.36
N ALA A 102 2.80 -3.14 -6.14
CA ALA A 102 1.42 -3.50 -5.81
C ALA A 102 0.42 -2.65 -6.59
N GLY A 103 0.65 -1.34 -6.67
CA GLY A 103 -0.19 -0.42 -7.44
C GLY A 103 -0.22 -0.77 -8.94
N ILE A 104 0.94 -1.01 -9.54
CA ILE A 104 1.06 -1.44 -10.96
C ILE A 104 0.38 -2.80 -11.17
N TYR A 105 0.53 -3.73 -10.24
CA TYR A 105 -0.10 -5.04 -10.32
C TYR A 105 -1.63 -4.94 -10.30
N ILE A 106 -2.18 -4.15 -9.38
CA ILE A 106 -3.63 -3.98 -9.22
C ILE A 106 -4.24 -3.35 -10.48
N ILE A 107 -3.56 -2.39 -11.11
CA ILE A 107 -4.07 -1.77 -12.35
C ILE A 107 -3.97 -2.72 -13.56
N ALA A 108 -2.86 -3.45 -13.69
CA ALA A 108 -2.67 -4.43 -14.77
C ALA A 108 -3.70 -5.56 -14.70
N THR A 109 -4.14 -5.91 -13.49
CA THR A 109 -5.13 -6.96 -13.26
C THR A 109 -6.58 -6.48 -13.29
N ARG A 110 -6.81 -5.17 -13.52
CA ARG A 110 -8.15 -4.57 -13.60
C ARG A 110 -9.00 -5.11 -14.77
N ASN A 111 -8.37 -5.34 -15.93
CA ASN A 111 -9.07 -5.64 -17.18
C ASN A 111 -9.07 -7.14 -17.55
N LYS A 112 -8.33 -8.00 -16.82
CA LYS A 112 -8.24 -9.44 -17.15
C LYS A 112 -9.57 -10.20 -16.94
N ASN A 113 -10.55 -9.62 -16.25
CA ASN A 113 -11.86 -10.24 -16.01
C ASN A 113 -12.88 -9.99 -17.15
N LYS A 114 -12.45 -9.52 -18.34
CA LYS A 114 -13.32 -9.36 -19.52
C LYS A 114 -13.25 -10.52 -20.52
N ILE A 115 -12.40 -11.54 -20.27
CA ILE A 115 -12.19 -12.67 -21.19
C ILE A 115 -12.80 -13.92 -20.57
N GLU A 116 -14.11 -13.90 -20.37
CA GLU A 116 -14.92 -15.12 -20.35
C GLU A 116 -16.12 -14.76 -21.23
N ILE A 117 -15.98 -15.11 -22.52
CA ILE A 117 -17.05 -15.08 -23.54
C ILE A 117 -17.93 -16.30 -23.29
#